data_AF-A0A161FY87-F1
#
_entry.id   AF-A0A161FY87-F1
#
_cell.length_a   1.000
_cell.length_b   1.000
_cell.length_c   1.000
_cell.angle_alpha   90.00
_cell.angle_beta   90.00
_cell.angle_gamma   90.00
#
_symmetry.space_group_name_H-M   'P 1'
#
loop_
_entity.id
_entity.type
_entity.pdbx_description
1 polymer ?
#
loop_
_entity_poly.entity_id
_entity_poly.type
_entity_poly.pdbx_seq_one_letter_code
_entity_poly.pdbx_strand_id
1 'polypeptide(L)' 'KNIDTLLKVSSQEDRVKVLTNGSLLIKNALRSDEGYYRCSAYNRLHRPLSKMIYLKVF' A
#
# COMPACT_ATOMS: atom_id res chain seq x y z
N LYS A 1 9.68 -4.78 -15.72
CA LYS A 1 10.85 -5.02 -14.86
C LYS A 1 10.97 -3.89 -13.83
N ASN A 2 10.51 -3.96 -12.60
CA ASN A 2 9.42 -4.68 -11.94
C ASN A 2 8.99 -3.66 -10.89
N ILE A 3 7.76 -3.16 -10.95
CA ILE A 3 7.26 -2.29 -9.87
C ILE A 3 7.11 -3.09 -8.56
N ASP A 4 7.17 -4.41 -8.68
CA ASP A 4 7.22 -5.41 -7.62
C ASP A 4 8.51 -5.37 -6.78
N THR A 5 9.56 -4.66 -7.20
CA THR A 5 10.89 -4.75 -6.54
C THR A 5 11.06 -3.85 -5.30
N LEU A 6 10.15 -2.92 -5.01
CA LEU A 6 10.25 -2.04 -3.82
C LEU A 6 9.29 -2.38 -2.68
N LEU A 7 8.34 -3.28 -2.89
CA LEU A 7 7.61 -3.92 -1.81
C LEU A 7 8.28 -5.27 -1.52
N LYS A 8 9.42 -5.23 -0.84
CA LYS A 8 9.95 -6.41 -0.14
C LYS A 8 9.02 -6.72 1.04
N VAL A 9 7.83 -7.27 0.74
CA VAL A 9 6.94 -7.85 1.75
C VAL A 9 7.48 -9.23 2.03
N SER A 10 8.40 -9.33 2.99
CA SER A 10 8.79 -10.62 3.54
C SER A 10 7.58 -11.26 4.24
N SER A 11 7.10 -12.38 3.69
CA SER A 11 6.35 -13.44 4.40
C SER A 11 5.10 -13.03 5.20
N GLN A 12 4.22 -12.21 4.61
CA GLN A 12 2.85 -11.94 5.10
C GLN A 12 1.84 -11.92 3.92
N GLU A 13 2.06 -12.80 2.95
CA GLU A 13 1.75 -12.58 1.53
C GLU A 13 0.28 -12.69 1.09
N ASP A 14 -0.69 -13.03 1.94
CA ASP A 14 -2.09 -13.14 1.49
C ASP A 14 -3.05 -12.08 2.01
N ARG A 15 -2.70 -11.43 3.11
CA ARG A 15 -3.61 -10.54 3.83
C ARG A 15 -3.53 -9.10 3.31
N VAL A 16 -2.33 -8.62 3.00
CA VAL A 16 -2.07 -7.27 2.54
C VAL A 16 -1.59 -7.31 1.09
N LYS A 17 -2.36 -6.72 0.16
CA LYS A 17 -2.02 -6.71 -1.27
C LYS A 17 -2.34 -5.35 -1.89
N VAL A 18 -1.49 -4.90 -2.81
CA VAL A 18 -1.85 -3.83 -3.74
C VAL A 18 -2.49 -4.48 -4.97
N LEU A 19 -3.72 -4.11 -5.28
CA LEU A 19 -4.46 -4.60 -6.43
C LEU A 19 -3.94 -3.93 -7.72
N THR A 20 -4.26 -4.52 -8.87
CA THR A 20 -3.83 -4.00 -10.19
C THR A 20 -4.32 -2.58 -10.49
N ASN A 21 -5.40 -2.15 -9.85
CA ASN A 21 -5.92 -0.78 -9.94
C ASN A 21 -5.24 0.21 -8.98
N GLY A 22 -4.24 -0.22 -8.20
CA GLY A 22 -3.50 0.61 -7.25
C GLY A 22 -4.13 0.71 -5.85
N SER A 23 -5.27 0.06 -5.60
CA SER A 23 -5.89 0.04 -4.26
C SER A 23 -5.16 -0.91 -3.31
N LEU A 24 -5.08 -0.55 -2.03
CA LEU A 24 -4.59 -1.42 -0.96
C LEU A 24 -5.74 -2.26 -0.38
N LEU A 25 -5.59 -3.58 -0.40
CA LEU A 25 -6.48 -4.53 0.27
C LEU A 25 -5.80 -5.06 1.54
N ILE A 26 -6.49 -4.95 2.68
CA ILE A 26 -6.11 -5.60 3.94
C ILE A 26 -7.27 -6.52 4.34
N LYS A 27 -7.12 -7.83 4.14
CA LYS A 27 -8.09 -8.83 4.61
C LYS A 27 -7.98 -8.94 6.14
N ASN A 28 -9.08 -9.19 6.86
CA ASN A 28 -9.07 -9.41 8.31
C ASN A 28 -8.19 -8.40 9.06
N ALA A 29 -8.52 -7.10 8.95
CA ALA A 29 -7.73 -6.03 9.54
C ALA A 29 -7.60 -6.22 11.06
N LEU A 30 -6.38 -6.05 11.56
CA LEU A 30 -6.02 -6.14 12.96
C LEU A 30 -5.77 -4.74 13.52
N ARG A 31 -5.86 -4.57 14.83
CA ARG A 31 -5.49 -3.31 15.52
C ARG A 31 -4.07 -2.84 15.16
N SER A 32 -3.16 -3.77 14.84
CA SER A 32 -1.79 -3.46 14.39
C SER A 32 -1.71 -2.85 13.00
N ASP A 33 -2.77 -2.91 12.20
CA ASP A 33 -2.83 -2.27 10.88
C ASP A 33 -3.31 -0.81 10.96
N GLU A 34 -3.78 -0.33 12.13
CA GLU A 34 -4.15 1.07 12.30
C GLU A 34 -2.92 1.99 12.14
N GLY A 35 -3.10 3.09 11.41
CA GLY A 35 -2.03 4.08 11.23
C GLY A 35 -2.13 4.87 9.94
N TYR A 36 -1.06 5.59 9.62
CA TYR A 36 -0.98 6.40 8.41
C TYR A 36 -0.54 5.56 7.20
N TYR A 37 -1.31 5.62 6.13
CA TYR A 37 -1.00 5.01 4.84
C TYR A 37 -0.76 6.10 3.79
N ARG A 38 0.22 5.86 2.91
CA ARG A 38 0.55 6.77 1.81
C ARG A 38 0.38 6.04 0.48
N CYS A 39 -0.47 6.59 -0.38
CA CYS A 39 -0.52 6.20 -1.78
C CYS A 39 0.37 7.15 -2.58
N SER A 40 1.20 6.60 -3.47
CA SER A 40 2.08 7.39 -4.35
C SER A 40 2.00 6.87 -5.78
N ALA A 41 1.65 7.76 -6.71
CA ALA A 41 1.62 7.48 -8.15
C ALA A 41 2.81 8.15 -8.82
N TYR A 42 3.61 7.36 -9.54
CA TYR A 42 4.81 7.83 -10.21
C TYR A 42 4.69 7.69 -11.72
N ASN A 43 4.77 8.82 -12.41
CA ASN A 43 5.01 8.89 -13.84
C ASN A 43 6.43 9.43 -14.04
N ARG A 44 7.23 8.83 -14.93
CA ARG A 44 8.68 9.10 -15.13
C ARG A 44 9.08 10.55 -15.47
N LEU A 45 8.11 11.45 -15.60
CA LEU A 45 8.30 12.84 -16.04
C LEU A 45 8.13 13.86 -14.92
N HIS A 46 7.36 13.52 -13.87
CA HIS A 46 6.96 14.46 -12.83
C HIS A 46 7.27 13.93 -11.43
N ARG A 47 7.24 14.83 -10.45
CA ARG A 47 7.28 14.43 -9.03
C ARG A 47 6.10 13.48 -8.76
N PRO A 48 6.28 12.42 -7.95
CA PRO A 48 5.20 11.52 -7.61
C PRO A 48 4.03 12.29 -6.99
N LEU A 49 2.81 12.00 -7.43
CA LEU A 49 1.60 12.44 -6.74
C LEU A 49 1.45 11.58 -5.49
N SER A 50 1.21 12.18 -4.34
CA SER A 50 1.08 11.46 -3.08
C SER A 50 -0.09 11.97 -2.25
N LYS A 51 -0.79 11.05 -1.60
CA LYS A 51 -1.86 11.33 -0.62
C LYS A 51 -1.67 10.45 0.61
N MET A 52 -1.94 11.03 1.78
CA MET A 52 -1.88 10.34 3.07
C MET A 52 -3.28 10.22 3.65
N ILE A 53 -3.58 9.07 4.26
CA ILE A 53 -4.83 8.78 4.97
C ILE A 53 -4.51 8.11 6.31
N TYR A 54 -5.40 8.28 7.30
CA TYR A 54 -5.33 7.53 8.57
C TYR A 54 -6.37 6.42 8.55
N LEU A 55 -5.92 5.17 8.70
CA LEU A 55 -6.80 4.01 8.84
C LEU A 55 -7.07 3.79 10.33
N LYS A 56 -8.34 3.89 10.74
CA LYS A 56 -8.80 3.56 12.10
C LYS A 56 -9.37 2.14 12.11
N VAL A 57 -8.97 1.32 13.09
CA VAL A 57 -9.51 -0.04 13.29
C VAL A 57 -10.13 -0.14 14.67
N PHE A 58 -11.40 -0.55 14.76
CA PHE A 58 -12.15 -0.69 16.01
C PHE A 58 -12.10 -2.11 16.54
#